data_AF-A0AB34I233-F1
#
_entry.id   AF-A0AB34I233-F1
#
_cell.length_a   1.000
_cell.length_b   1.000
_cell.length_c   1.000
_cell.angle_alpha   90.00
_cell.angle_beta   90.00
_cell.angle_gamma   90.00
#
_symmetry.space_group_name_H-M   'P 1'
#
loop_
_entity.id
_entity.type
_entity.pdbx_description
1 polymer ?
#
loop_
_entity_poly.entity_id
_entity_poly.type
_entity_poly.pdbx_seq_one_letter_code
_entity_poly.pdbx_strand_id
1 'polypeptide(L)'
;MRQLFSDSPLLCWSTASGEETDLSPCVNMGHSHFWVLWVWLTHVKNAYVNINRIMSVASRLSEAGHYASQQIKQISTQLDQEWKSFAAALDERSTILAMSAVFHQKAEQFLSGVDAWCKMCSEGGLPSEMQDLELAIHHHQSLYEQVTQAYTEVSQDGKALLDVLQRPLSPGNSESLTATANYSKAVHQVLDVVHEVLHHQRRLESIWQHRKVRLHQRLQLCVFQQDVQQVTDCFPEPGICLRQAGRWHKSLT
;
A
#
# COMPACT_ATOMS: atom_id res chain seq x y z
N MET A 1 4.25 1.53 21.16
CA MET A 1 4.56 2.56 20.13
C MET A 1 5.44 3.73 20.61
N ARG A 2 5.40 4.19 21.87
CA ARG A 2 6.29 5.29 22.34
C ARG A 2 7.75 4.93 22.60
N GLN A 3 8.09 3.67 22.82
CA GLN A 3 9.45 3.28 23.25
C GLN A 3 10.43 2.97 22.10
N LEU A 4 9.97 2.83 20.84
CA LEU A 4 10.88 2.66 19.69
C LEU A 4 11.35 3.98 19.07
N PHE A 5 10.75 5.11 19.47
CA PHE A 5 11.16 6.45 19.05
C PHE A 5 11.93 7.22 20.12
N SER A 6 12.10 6.66 21.33
CA SER A 6 12.70 7.39 22.46
C SER A 6 14.24 7.32 22.51
N ASP A 7 14.87 6.39 21.79
CA ASP A 7 16.33 6.19 21.79
C ASP A 7 16.98 6.48 20.42
N SER A 8 16.35 7.32 19.59
CA SER A 8 16.97 7.82 18.35
C SER A 8 17.78 9.08 18.64
N PRO A 9 19.13 9.08 18.48
CA PRO A 9 19.98 10.25 18.74
C PRO A 9 19.74 11.44 17.79
N LEU A 10 18.81 11.30 16.84
CA LEU A 10 18.58 12.25 15.74
C LEU A 10 17.61 13.38 16.11
N LEU A 11 16.94 13.32 17.27
CA LEU A 11 16.06 14.40 17.74
C LEU A 11 16.81 15.57 18.41
N CYS A 12 18.11 15.46 18.67
CA CYS A 12 18.89 16.50 19.36
C CYS A 12 19.64 17.49 18.44
N TRP A 13 19.61 17.36 17.11
CA TRP A 13 20.37 18.27 16.24
C TRP A 13 19.61 19.55 15.83
N SER A 14 18.32 19.68 16.17
CA SER A 14 17.52 20.85 15.74
C SER A 14 17.84 22.18 16.44
N THR A 15 18.89 22.27 17.26
CA THR A 15 19.29 23.54 17.92
C THR A 15 20.63 24.11 17.47
N ALA A 16 21.19 23.67 16.34
CA ALA A 16 22.47 24.20 15.86
C ALA A 16 22.59 24.27 14.33
N SER A 17 21.77 25.08 13.69
CA SER A 17 22.15 25.85 12.48
C SER A 17 20.93 26.64 12.02
N GLY A 18 20.86 27.92 12.43
CA GLY A 18 19.96 28.87 11.80
C GLY A 18 20.45 29.13 10.38
N GLU A 19 19.65 28.74 9.40
CA GLU A 19 19.55 29.43 8.12
C GLU A 19 18.19 29.09 7.50
N GLU A 20 17.41 30.15 7.38
CA GLU A 20 16.03 30.23 6.94
C GLU A 20 15.99 30.19 5.41
N THR A 21 15.40 29.16 4.83
CA THR A 21 14.86 29.25 3.46
C THR A 21 13.49 28.59 3.40
N ASP A 22 12.52 29.43 3.09
CA ASP A 22 11.11 29.17 2.88
C ASP A 22 10.86 27.92 2.02
N LEU A 23 10.16 26.94 2.59
CA LEU A 23 9.64 25.78 1.88
C LEU A 23 8.17 25.56 2.25
N SER A 24 7.28 26.23 1.51
CA SER A 24 5.90 25.80 1.28
C SER A 24 5.44 26.34 -0.07
N PRO A 25 4.71 25.55 -0.90
CA PRO A 25 3.62 24.68 -0.46
C PRO A 25 3.68 23.25 -1.04
N CYS A 26 3.57 22.24 -0.18
CA CYS A 26 3.12 20.89 -0.54
C CYS A 26 2.17 20.40 0.56
N VAL A 27 0.98 20.98 0.59
CA VAL A 27 -0.12 20.51 1.41
C VAL A 27 -0.64 19.22 0.78
N ASN A 28 -0.62 18.13 1.56
CA ASN A 28 -1.25 16.81 1.31
C ASN A 28 -0.46 15.69 0.60
N MET A 29 0.85 15.58 0.84
CA MET A 29 1.53 14.28 0.70
C MET A 29 2.28 13.99 1.99
N GLY A 30 2.00 12.85 2.64
CA GLY A 30 2.45 12.51 3.99
C GLY A 30 3.91 12.87 4.26
N HIS A 31 4.14 13.74 5.26
CA HIS A 31 5.43 14.34 5.62
C HIS A 31 6.59 13.33 5.71
N SER A 32 6.31 12.07 6.04
CA SER A 32 7.32 11.03 6.27
C SER A 32 8.05 10.57 5.00
N HIS A 33 7.39 10.49 3.84
CA HIS A 33 8.03 10.04 2.60
C HIS A 33 8.95 11.12 2.02
N PHE A 34 8.51 12.38 2.08
CA PHE A 34 9.30 13.51 1.61
C PHE A 34 10.54 13.73 2.48
N TRP A 35 10.43 13.56 3.81
CA TRP A 35 11.55 13.78 4.73
C TRP A 35 12.67 12.75 4.54
N VAL A 36 12.34 11.46 4.42
CA VAL A 36 13.33 10.38 4.19
C VAL A 36 14.02 10.57 2.84
N LEU A 37 13.24 10.88 1.80
CA LEU A 37 13.77 11.10 0.46
C LEU A 37 14.64 12.36 0.39
N TRP A 38 14.25 13.44 1.06
CA TRP A 38 14.97 14.73 1.05
C TRP A 38 16.28 14.66 1.83
N VAL A 39 16.28 14.02 3.00
CA VAL A 39 17.50 13.75 3.77
C VAL A 39 18.46 12.86 2.95
N TRP A 40 17.93 11.79 2.32
CA TRP A 40 18.74 10.94 1.45
C TRP A 40 19.33 11.72 0.27
N LEU A 41 18.51 12.50 -0.44
CA LEU A 41 18.96 13.31 -1.58
C LEU A 41 20.09 14.27 -1.17
N THR A 42 19.96 14.91 -0.01
CA THR A 42 20.91 15.93 0.45
C THR A 42 22.24 15.31 0.84
N HIS A 43 22.24 14.23 1.64
CA HIS A 43 23.48 13.59 2.08
C HIS A 43 24.20 12.85 0.96
N VAL A 44 23.47 12.16 0.08
CA VAL A 44 24.07 11.38 -1.02
C VAL A 44 24.63 12.29 -2.12
N LYS A 45 23.91 13.37 -2.48
CA LYS A 45 24.41 14.33 -3.48
C LYS A 45 25.70 15.02 -3.03
N ASN A 46 25.77 15.42 -1.75
CA ASN A 46 26.97 16.05 -1.22
C ASN A 46 28.17 15.09 -1.21
N ALA A 47 27.97 13.85 -0.79
CA ALA A 47 29.03 12.83 -0.83
C ALA A 47 29.47 12.52 -2.28
N TYR A 48 28.52 12.38 -3.21
CA TYR A 48 28.80 12.12 -4.63
C TYR A 48 29.65 13.24 -5.27
N VAL A 49 29.30 14.50 -5.04
CA VAL A 49 30.05 15.65 -5.59
C VAL A 49 31.47 15.70 -5.01
N ASN A 50 31.62 15.46 -3.71
CA ASN A 50 32.93 15.47 -3.05
C ASN A 50 33.84 14.35 -3.55
N ILE A 51 33.32 13.13 -3.72
CA ILE A 51 34.09 11.98 -4.20
C ILE A 51 34.54 12.20 -5.65
N ASN A 52 33.65 12.68 -6.53
CA ASN A 52 34.03 13.02 -7.91
C ASN A 52 35.13 14.10 -7.98
N ARG A 53 35.09 15.07 -7.08
CA ARG A 53 36.13 16.10 -6.98
C ARG A 53 37.48 15.50 -6.59
N ILE A 54 37.51 14.62 -5.59
CA ILE A 54 38.74 13.92 -5.16
C ILE A 54 39.29 13.06 -6.31
N MET A 55 38.43 12.29 -6.99
CA MET A 55 38.81 11.47 -8.14
C MET A 55 39.40 12.29 -9.29
N SER A 56 38.83 13.47 -9.57
CA SER A 56 39.35 14.39 -10.60
C SER A 56 40.74 14.92 -10.25
N VAL A 57 40.98 15.30 -8.99
CA VAL A 57 42.29 15.77 -8.52
C VAL A 57 43.32 14.65 -8.57
N ALA A 58 42.96 13.44 -8.12
CA ALA A 58 43.82 12.27 -8.16
C ALA A 58 44.25 11.91 -9.60
N SER A 59 43.32 11.99 -10.55
CA SER A 59 43.59 11.75 -11.97
C SER A 59 44.60 12.76 -12.54
N ARG A 60 44.38 14.05 -12.30
CA ARG A 60 45.28 15.13 -12.75
C ARG A 60 46.68 15.00 -12.16
N LEU A 61 46.80 14.68 -10.87
CA LEU A 61 48.10 14.45 -10.22
C LEU A 61 48.84 13.26 -10.82
N SER A 62 48.11 12.20 -11.17
CA SER A 62 48.71 11.02 -11.79
C SER A 62 49.16 11.30 -13.23
N GLU A 63 48.35 12.01 -14.02
CA GLU A 63 48.67 12.42 -15.40
C GLU A 63 49.85 13.40 -15.48
N ALA A 64 50.01 14.27 -14.48
CA ALA A 64 51.14 15.19 -14.37
C ALA A 64 52.48 14.51 -14.02
N GLY A 65 52.51 13.18 -13.87
CA GLY A 65 53.74 12.43 -13.58
C GLY A 65 54.22 12.55 -12.13
N HIS A 66 53.32 12.79 -11.18
CA HIS A 66 53.66 12.88 -9.76
C HIS A 66 54.41 11.61 -9.28
N TYR A 67 55.41 11.77 -8.41
CA TYR A 67 56.27 10.66 -7.96
C TYR A 67 55.50 9.49 -7.31
N ALA A 68 54.37 9.80 -6.66
CA ALA A 68 53.46 8.83 -6.04
C ALA A 68 52.25 8.43 -6.94
N SER A 69 52.31 8.71 -8.25
CA SER A 69 51.19 8.51 -9.20
C SER A 69 50.57 7.11 -9.18
N GLN A 70 51.40 6.07 -8.99
CA GLN A 70 50.96 4.67 -8.89
C GLN A 70 50.13 4.42 -7.62
N GLN A 71 50.56 4.94 -6.47
CA GLN A 71 49.83 4.83 -5.20
C GLN A 71 48.53 5.63 -5.25
N ILE A 72 48.57 6.84 -5.81
CA ILE A 72 47.37 7.69 -5.99
C ILE A 72 46.33 6.97 -6.85
N LYS A 73 46.74 6.31 -7.95
CA LYS A 73 45.85 5.50 -8.79
C LYS A 73 45.23 4.34 -8.02
N GLN A 74 46.03 3.56 -7.28
CA GLN A 74 45.53 2.44 -6.50
C GLN A 74 44.47 2.86 -5.47
N ILE A 75 44.76 3.90 -4.68
CA ILE A 75 43.84 4.42 -3.66
C ILE A 75 42.57 4.99 -4.32
N SER A 76 42.73 5.72 -5.43
CA SER A 76 41.61 6.29 -6.19
C SER A 76 40.68 5.20 -6.73
N THR A 77 41.24 4.11 -7.29
CA THR A 77 40.45 2.97 -7.77
C THR A 77 39.73 2.24 -6.64
N GLN A 78 40.38 2.08 -5.50
CA GLN A 78 39.76 1.46 -4.33
C GLN A 78 38.62 2.33 -3.79
N LEU A 79 38.84 3.63 -3.64
CA LEU A 79 37.82 4.57 -3.19
C LEU A 79 36.58 4.56 -4.10
N ASP A 80 36.77 4.55 -5.42
CA ASP A 80 35.65 4.49 -6.38
C ASP A 80 34.85 3.18 -6.25
N GLN A 81 35.53 2.06 -6.08
CA GLN A 81 34.89 0.77 -5.90
C GLN A 81 34.09 0.69 -4.59
N GLU A 82 34.69 1.13 -3.48
CA GLU A 82 34.04 1.17 -2.15
C GLU A 82 32.87 2.17 -2.13
N TRP A 83 33.01 3.32 -2.81
CA TRP A 83 31.92 4.27 -2.92
C TRP A 83 30.74 3.70 -3.71
N LYS A 84 31.00 3.01 -4.82
CA LYS A 84 29.94 2.39 -5.62
C LYS A 84 29.22 1.28 -4.86
N SER A 85 29.95 0.43 -4.13
CA SER A 85 29.35 -0.61 -3.28
C SER A 85 28.49 0.01 -2.17
N PHE A 86 28.99 1.05 -1.50
CA PHE A 86 28.26 1.80 -0.49
C PHE A 86 27.00 2.47 -1.06
N ALA A 87 27.11 3.14 -2.20
CA ALA A 87 26.00 3.82 -2.84
C ALA A 87 24.90 2.82 -3.24
N ALA A 88 25.26 1.67 -3.80
CA ALA A 88 24.30 0.62 -4.15
C ALA A 88 23.59 0.05 -2.90
N ALA A 89 24.35 -0.22 -1.83
CA ALA A 89 23.80 -0.68 -0.56
C ALA A 89 22.83 0.33 0.07
N LEU A 90 23.17 1.62 -0.02
CA LEU A 90 22.34 2.70 0.49
C LEU A 90 21.06 2.88 -0.34
N ASP A 91 21.14 2.75 -1.66
CA ASP A 91 20.00 2.81 -2.58
C ASP A 91 19.00 1.66 -2.32
N GLU A 92 19.51 0.44 -2.13
CA GLU A 92 18.68 -0.72 -1.77
C GLU A 92 17.96 -0.49 -0.44
N ARG A 93 18.67 -0.02 0.59
CA ARG A 93 18.07 0.26 1.90
C ARG A 93 17.01 1.36 1.82
N SER A 94 17.26 2.42 1.05
CA SER A 94 16.28 3.50 0.84
C SER A 94 15.03 3.01 0.14
N THR A 95 15.19 2.14 -0.86
CA THR A 95 14.06 1.50 -1.54
C THR A 95 13.21 0.69 -0.55
N ILE A 96 13.85 -0.14 0.30
CA ILE A 96 13.15 -0.92 1.34
C ILE A 96 12.40 0.00 2.31
N LEU A 97 13.03 1.09 2.75
CA LEU A 97 12.41 2.04 3.67
C LEU A 97 11.22 2.77 3.04
N ALA A 98 11.32 3.15 1.77
CA ALA A 98 10.22 3.76 1.03
C ALA A 98 9.03 2.80 0.88
N MET A 99 9.30 1.55 0.46
CA MET A 99 8.28 0.50 0.36
C MET A 99 7.60 0.24 1.72
N SER A 100 8.40 0.16 2.79
CA SER A 100 7.89 0.00 4.17
C SER A 100 7.00 1.16 4.60
N ALA A 101 7.39 2.40 4.31
CA ALA A 101 6.58 3.58 4.66
C ALA A 101 5.21 3.55 3.96
N VAL A 102 5.19 3.25 2.65
CA VAL A 102 3.94 3.16 1.87
C VAL A 102 3.05 2.03 2.39
N PHE A 103 3.62 0.84 2.60
CA PHE A 103 2.88 -0.32 3.13
C PHE A 103 2.22 0.00 4.48
N HIS A 104 2.98 0.51 5.45
CA HIS A 104 2.45 0.79 6.79
C HIS A 104 1.42 1.92 6.76
N GLN A 105 1.62 2.95 5.92
CA GLN A 105 0.64 4.02 5.76
C GLN A 105 -0.70 3.48 5.26
N LYS A 106 -0.69 2.64 4.21
CA LYS A 106 -1.92 2.05 3.69
C LYS A 106 -2.55 1.06 4.65
N ALA A 107 -1.74 0.27 5.37
CA ALA A 107 -2.24 -0.64 6.39
C ALA A 107 -2.95 0.13 7.53
N GLU A 108 -2.38 1.24 8.00
CA GLU A 108 -3.01 2.11 9.00
C GLU A 108 -4.33 2.71 8.49
N GLN A 109 -4.36 3.17 7.24
CA GLN A 109 -5.59 3.65 6.60
C GLN A 109 -6.66 2.56 6.51
N PHE A 110 -6.30 1.34 6.11
CA PHE A 110 -7.22 0.21 6.08
C PHE A 110 -7.76 -0.10 7.47
N LEU A 111 -6.88 -0.27 8.47
CA LEU A 111 -7.24 -0.65 9.83
C LEU A 111 -8.12 0.40 10.51
N SER A 112 -7.85 1.69 10.30
CA SER A 112 -8.69 2.77 10.82
C SER A 112 -10.10 2.82 10.18
N GLY A 113 -10.25 2.31 8.95
CA GLY A 113 -11.53 2.20 8.25
C GLY A 113 -12.39 1.00 8.67
N VAL A 114 -11.79 -0.04 9.27
CA VAL A 114 -12.46 -1.32 9.56
C VAL A 114 -13.75 -1.16 10.36
N ASP A 115 -13.74 -0.37 11.42
CA ASP A 115 -14.92 -0.22 12.29
C ASP A 115 -16.06 0.53 11.59
N ALA A 116 -15.74 1.51 10.74
CA ALA A 116 -16.72 2.23 9.94
C ALA A 116 -17.36 1.29 8.90
N TRP A 117 -16.56 0.51 8.19
CA TRP A 117 -17.07 -0.47 7.23
C TRP A 117 -17.90 -1.58 7.89
N CYS A 118 -17.51 -2.04 9.09
CA CYS A 118 -18.30 -3.02 9.85
C CYS A 118 -19.71 -2.49 10.15
N LYS A 119 -19.80 -1.21 10.55
CA LYS A 119 -21.08 -0.53 10.78
C LYS A 119 -21.88 -0.42 9.49
N MET A 120 -21.31 0.15 8.43
CA MET A 120 -22.00 0.31 7.15
C MET A 120 -22.47 -1.02 6.54
N CYS A 121 -21.71 -2.10 6.70
CA CYS A 121 -22.11 -3.43 6.23
C CYS A 121 -23.27 -4.04 7.03
N SER A 122 -23.45 -3.66 8.29
CA SER A 122 -24.46 -4.23 9.20
C SER A 122 -25.68 -3.32 9.42
N GLU A 123 -25.53 -2.02 9.17
CA GLU A 123 -26.56 -1.00 9.36
C GLU A 123 -27.68 -1.05 8.31
N GLY A 124 -28.82 -0.47 8.69
CA GLY A 124 -30.05 -0.45 7.89
C GLY A 124 -30.86 -1.74 8.03
N GLY A 125 -32.16 -1.63 8.26
CA GLY A 125 -33.09 -2.78 8.17
C GLY A 125 -33.14 -3.37 6.75
N LEU A 126 -33.96 -4.39 6.53
CA LEU A 126 -34.28 -4.82 5.17
C LEU A 126 -35.39 -3.93 4.63
N PRO A 127 -35.18 -3.17 3.53
CA PRO A 127 -36.22 -2.33 2.96
C PRO A 127 -37.43 -3.15 2.51
N SER A 128 -38.62 -2.57 2.69
CA SER A 128 -39.86 -3.21 2.25
C SER A 128 -40.16 -2.92 0.79
N GLU A 129 -39.88 -1.70 0.35
CA GLU A 129 -40.09 -1.20 -1.01
C GLU A 129 -39.03 -1.74 -1.96
N MET A 130 -39.44 -2.14 -3.17
CA MET A 130 -38.56 -2.76 -4.16
C MET A 130 -37.43 -1.83 -4.60
N GLN A 131 -37.76 -0.55 -4.84
CA GLN A 131 -36.77 0.43 -5.28
C GLN A 131 -35.70 0.69 -4.22
N ASP A 132 -36.09 0.85 -2.95
CA ASP A 132 -35.14 1.04 -1.84
C ASP A 132 -34.29 -0.20 -1.60
N LEU A 133 -34.84 -1.40 -1.84
CA LEU A 133 -34.12 -2.66 -1.72
C LEU A 133 -33.04 -2.80 -2.80
N GLU A 134 -33.35 -2.46 -4.05
CA GLU A 134 -32.37 -2.45 -5.16
C GLU A 134 -31.25 -1.44 -4.89
N LEU A 135 -31.58 -0.24 -4.40
CA LEU A 135 -30.60 0.76 -3.98
C LEU A 135 -29.70 0.23 -2.84
N ALA A 136 -30.28 -0.45 -1.85
CA ALA A 136 -29.52 -1.04 -0.76
C ALA A 136 -28.58 -2.16 -1.24
N ILE A 137 -29.00 -2.97 -2.22
CA ILE A 137 -28.15 -4.00 -2.84
C ILE A 137 -26.98 -3.36 -3.59
N HIS A 138 -27.24 -2.33 -4.39
CA HIS A 138 -26.18 -1.60 -5.10
C HIS A 138 -25.19 -0.92 -4.15
N HIS A 139 -25.67 -0.26 -3.11
CA HIS A 139 -24.80 0.35 -2.10
C HIS A 139 -23.92 -0.71 -1.41
N HIS A 140 -24.51 -1.85 -1.06
CA HIS A 140 -23.81 -2.96 -0.45
C HIS A 140 -22.73 -3.60 -1.35
N GLN A 141 -22.97 -3.65 -2.67
CA GLN A 141 -21.97 -4.08 -3.65
C GLN A 141 -20.82 -3.08 -3.76
N SER A 142 -21.13 -1.78 -3.89
CA SER A 142 -20.11 -0.74 -3.97
C SER A 142 -19.22 -0.69 -2.73
N LEU A 143 -19.80 -0.90 -1.53
CA LEU A 143 -19.03 -0.96 -0.29
C LEU A 143 -18.03 -2.12 -0.29
N TYR A 144 -18.41 -3.29 -0.82
CA TYR A 144 -17.50 -4.44 -0.94
C TYR A 144 -16.35 -4.19 -1.90
N GLU A 145 -16.62 -3.56 -3.04
CA GLU A 145 -15.58 -3.18 -3.99
C GLU A 145 -14.57 -2.22 -3.36
N GLN A 146 -15.04 -1.22 -2.61
CA GLN A 146 -14.17 -0.28 -1.89
C GLN A 146 -13.28 -0.98 -0.86
N VAL A 147 -13.86 -1.83 -0.01
CA VAL A 147 -13.11 -2.60 1.00
C VAL A 147 -12.10 -3.53 0.35
N THR A 148 -12.51 -4.24 -0.71
CA THR A 148 -11.67 -5.19 -1.43
C THR A 148 -10.51 -4.50 -2.14
N GLN A 149 -10.75 -3.31 -2.71
CA GLN A 149 -9.70 -2.49 -3.32
C GLN A 149 -8.66 -2.07 -2.27
N ALA A 150 -9.10 -1.51 -1.14
CA ALA A 150 -8.19 -1.09 -0.07
C ALA A 150 -7.35 -2.27 0.48
N TYR A 151 -7.98 -3.43 0.69
CA TYR A 151 -7.28 -4.65 1.09
C TYR A 151 -6.25 -5.12 0.06
N THR A 152 -6.60 -5.09 -1.22
CA THR A 152 -5.74 -5.54 -2.32
C THR A 152 -4.49 -4.70 -2.42
N GLU A 153 -4.61 -3.37 -2.28
CA GLU A 153 -3.47 -2.46 -2.29
C GLU A 153 -2.49 -2.74 -1.15
N VAL A 154 -2.99 -2.88 0.09
CA VAL A 154 -2.15 -3.21 1.26
C VAL A 154 -1.47 -4.56 1.07
N SER A 155 -2.20 -5.56 0.55
CA SER A 155 -1.68 -6.92 0.34
C SER A 155 -0.59 -6.96 -0.72
N GLN A 156 -0.75 -6.22 -1.81
CA GLN A 156 0.25 -6.12 -2.88
C GLN A 156 1.53 -5.45 -2.38
N ASP A 157 1.41 -4.34 -1.65
CA ASP A 157 2.57 -3.62 -1.09
C ASP A 157 3.29 -4.46 -0.04
N GLY A 158 2.55 -5.15 0.83
CA GLY A 158 3.11 -6.07 1.82
C GLY A 158 3.86 -7.23 1.18
N LYS A 159 3.29 -7.83 0.12
CA LYS A 159 3.97 -8.88 -0.64
C LYS A 159 5.25 -8.37 -1.31
N ALA A 160 5.19 -7.24 -2.01
CA ALA A 160 6.35 -6.65 -2.68
C ALA A 160 7.48 -6.35 -1.67
N LEU A 161 7.13 -5.82 -0.49
CA LEU A 161 8.10 -5.57 0.58
C LEU A 161 8.72 -6.87 1.11
N LEU A 162 7.92 -7.90 1.36
CA LEU A 162 8.41 -9.21 1.80
C LEU A 162 9.32 -9.86 0.75
N ASP A 163 8.98 -9.78 -0.54
CA ASP A 163 9.78 -10.32 -1.63
C ASP A 163 11.18 -9.68 -1.67
N VAL A 164 11.30 -8.39 -1.33
CA VAL A 164 12.59 -7.70 -1.22
C VAL A 164 13.32 -8.10 0.06
N LEU A 165 12.66 -8.09 1.22
CA LEU A 165 13.27 -8.41 2.51
C LEU A 165 13.74 -9.87 2.62
N GLN A 166 13.09 -10.79 1.91
CA GLN A 166 13.36 -12.23 1.93
C GLN A 166 14.22 -12.70 0.76
N ARG A 167 14.64 -11.80 -0.13
CA ARG A 167 15.44 -12.15 -1.30
C ARG A 167 16.70 -12.93 -0.86
N PRO A 168 16.93 -14.15 -1.37
CA PRO A 168 18.09 -14.93 -1.00
C PRO A 168 19.38 -14.17 -1.31
N LEU A 169 20.30 -14.16 -0.35
CA LEU A 169 21.65 -13.67 -0.58
C LEU A 169 22.31 -14.64 -1.57
N SER A 170 22.44 -14.22 -2.83
CA SER A 170 23.14 -15.02 -3.84
C SER A 170 24.59 -15.24 -3.38
N PRO A 171 25.18 -16.44 -3.54
CA PRO A 171 26.53 -16.73 -3.05
C PRO A 171 27.65 -15.90 -3.69
N GLY A 172 27.36 -15.10 -4.73
CA GLY A 172 28.27 -14.09 -5.29
C GLY A 172 28.12 -12.68 -4.69
N ASN A 173 27.14 -12.45 -3.82
CA ASN A 173 26.84 -11.15 -3.20
C ASN A 173 27.29 -11.07 -1.73
N SER A 174 28.09 -12.03 -1.26
CA SER A 174 28.60 -12.04 0.13
C SER A 174 29.47 -10.83 0.48
N GLU A 175 29.92 -10.05 -0.50
CA GLU A 175 30.62 -8.77 -0.33
C GLU A 175 29.70 -7.54 -0.40
N SER A 176 28.40 -7.71 -0.68
CA SER A 176 27.46 -6.59 -0.63
C SER A 176 27.26 -6.16 0.82
N LEU A 177 27.46 -4.88 1.12
CA LEU A 177 27.26 -4.29 2.45
C LEU A 177 25.83 -4.52 3.01
N THR A 178 24.86 -4.76 2.12
CA THR A 178 23.48 -5.14 2.49
C THR A 178 23.29 -6.63 2.75
N ALA A 179 24.15 -7.51 2.23
CA ALA A 179 24.05 -8.95 2.46
C ALA A 179 24.29 -9.34 3.92
N THR A 180 25.00 -8.51 4.68
CA THR A 180 25.20 -8.70 6.12
C THR A 180 23.99 -8.24 6.97
N ALA A 181 23.02 -7.53 6.38
CA ALA A 181 21.86 -7.03 7.12
C ALA A 181 20.82 -8.15 7.30
N ASN A 182 20.68 -8.64 8.53
CA ASN A 182 19.64 -9.61 8.87
C ASN A 182 18.28 -8.91 9.01
N TYR A 183 17.44 -9.01 7.98
CA TYR A 183 16.09 -8.43 7.95
C TYR A 183 15.02 -9.27 8.66
N SER A 184 15.36 -10.39 9.31
CA SER A 184 14.39 -11.29 9.94
C SER A 184 13.39 -10.57 10.86
N LYS A 185 13.85 -9.64 11.70
CA LYS A 185 12.95 -8.86 12.57
C LYS A 185 11.93 -8.04 11.76
N ALA A 186 12.38 -7.37 10.70
CA ALA A 186 11.51 -6.56 9.84
C ALA A 186 10.49 -7.45 9.11
N VAL A 187 10.91 -8.63 8.63
CA VAL A 187 10.03 -9.62 8.02
C VAL A 187 8.90 -10.03 8.97
N HIS A 188 9.23 -10.37 10.23
CA HIS A 188 8.20 -10.74 11.22
C HIS A 188 7.22 -9.58 11.48
N GLN A 189 7.72 -8.35 11.63
CA GLN A 189 6.87 -7.18 11.84
C GLN A 189 5.92 -6.91 10.66
N VAL A 190 6.41 -7.05 9.42
CA VAL A 190 5.57 -6.90 8.23
C VAL A 190 4.52 -8.01 8.15
N LEU A 191 4.91 -9.26 8.45
CA LEU A 191 3.97 -10.38 8.49
C LEU A 191 2.87 -10.20 9.54
N ASP A 192 3.21 -9.70 10.73
CA ASP A 192 2.23 -9.43 11.79
C ASP A 192 1.13 -8.47 11.30
N VAL A 193 1.53 -7.37 10.64
CA VAL A 193 0.60 -6.39 10.07
C VAL A 193 -0.21 -7.00 8.93
N VAL A 194 0.40 -7.77 8.03
CA VAL A 194 -0.30 -8.47 6.94
C VAL A 194 -1.37 -9.42 7.51
N HIS A 195 -1.03 -10.17 8.56
CA HIS A 195 -1.96 -11.07 9.22
C HIS A 195 -3.10 -10.33 9.93
N GLU A 196 -2.82 -9.21 10.57
CA GLU A 196 -3.83 -8.35 11.19
C GLU A 196 -4.83 -7.82 10.15
N VAL A 197 -4.32 -7.26 9.05
CA VAL A 197 -5.14 -6.78 7.93
C VAL A 197 -5.99 -7.90 7.33
N LEU A 198 -5.40 -9.08 7.09
CA LEU A 198 -6.11 -10.26 6.59
C LEU A 198 -7.22 -10.72 7.56
N HIS A 199 -6.94 -10.70 8.87
CA HIS A 199 -7.93 -11.05 9.89
C HIS A 199 -9.16 -10.14 9.82
N HIS A 200 -8.94 -8.82 9.78
CA HIS A 200 -10.01 -7.85 9.67
C HIS A 200 -10.78 -7.94 8.35
N GLN A 201 -10.08 -8.21 7.23
CA GLN A 201 -10.72 -8.44 5.94
C GLN A 201 -11.68 -9.63 5.98
N ARG A 202 -11.27 -10.77 6.56
CA ARG A 202 -12.14 -11.94 6.70
C ARG A 202 -13.35 -11.65 7.59
N ARG A 203 -13.18 -10.86 8.65
CA ARG A 203 -14.29 -10.42 9.50
C ARG A 203 -15.30 -9.59 8.70
N LEU A 204 -14.83 -8.60 7.94
CA LEU A 204 -15.67 -7.76 7.08
C LEU A 204 -16.41 -8.59 6.03
N GLU A 205 -15.71 -9.52 5.38
CA GLU A 205 -16.30 -10.43 4.40
C GLU A 205 -17.42 -11.27 5.02
N SER A 206 -17.23 -11.80 6.24
CA SER A 206 -18.29 -12.54 6.94
C SER A 206 -19.54 -11.69 7.20
N ILE A 207 -19.36 -10.44 7.66
CA ILE A 207 -20.49 -9.52 7.91
C ILE A 207 -21.19 -9.19 6.59
N TRP A 208 -20.40 -8.93 5.55
CA TRP A 208 -20.90 -8.62 4.22
C TRP A 208 -21.74 -9.77 3.65
N GLN A 209 -21.21 -11.01 3.67
CA GLN A 209 -21.92 -12.18 3.16
C GLN A 209 -23.25 -12.39 3.87
N HIS A 210 -23.28 -12.20 5.20
CA HIS A 210 -24.53 -12.31 5.95
C HIS A 210 -25.58 -11.29 5.50
N ARG A 211 -25.18 -10.03 5.30
CA ARG A 211 -26.06 -8.98 4.81
C ARG A 211 -26.53 -9.25 3.38
N LYS A 212 -25.62 -9.69 2.49
CA LYS A 212 -25.93 -10.06 1.11
C LYS A 212 -27.05 -11.08 1.02
N VAL A 213 -26.93 -12.18 1.76
CA VAL A 213 -27.94 -13.26 1.77
C VAL A 213 -29.30 -12.71 2.15
N ARG A 214 -29.38 -11.89 3.22
CA ARG A 214 -30.65 -11.32 3.68
C ARG A 214 -31.29 -10.37 2.66
N LEU A 215 -30.50 -9.53 2.00
CA LEU A 215 -31.00 -8.63 0.95
C LEU A 215 -31.54 -9.42 -0.25
N HIS A 216 -30.83 -10.45 -0.69
CA HIS A 216 -31.26 -11.27 -1.83
C HIS A 216 -32.49 -12.11 -1.50
N GLN A 217 -32.60 -12.65 -0.29
CA GLN A 217 -33.82 -13.31 0.18
C GLN A 217 -35.03 -12.37 0.20
N ARG A 218 -34.83 -11.11 0.63
CA ARG A 218 -35.89 -10.09 0.59
C ARG A 218 -36.32 -9.80 -0.84
N LEU A 219 -35.36 -9.69 -1.77
CA LEU A 219 -35.64 -9.42 -3.18
C LEU A 219 -36.45 -10.55 -3.80
N GLN A 220 -36.05 -11.80 -3.55
CA GLN A 220 -36.80 -12.98 -4.00
C GLN A 220 -38.24 -12.99 -3.47
N LEU A 221 -38.46 -12.59 -2.21
CA LEU A 221 -39.80 -12.48 -1.64
C LEU A 221 -40.63 -11.38 -2.32
N CYS A 222 -40.05 -10.21 -2.58
CA CYS A 222 -40.73 -9.11 -3.27
C CYS A 222 -41.14 -9.50 -4.70
N VAL A 223 -40.25 -10.15 -5.44
CA VAL A 223 -40.55 -10.67 -6.78
C VAL A 223 -41.68 -11.70 -6.72
N PHE A 224 -41.61 -12.66 -5.79
CA PHE A 224 -42.68 -13.65 -5.61
C PHE A 224 -44.03 -13.00 -5.28
N GLN A 225 -44.05 -11.98 -4.43
CA GLN A 225 -45.28 -11.24 -4.11
C GLN A 225 -45.87 -10.54 -5.34
N GLN A 226 -45.02 -9.94 -6.17
CA GLN A 226 -45.43 -9.32 -7.42
C GLN A 226 -45.98 -10.34 -8.42
N ASP A 227 -45.38 -11.53 -8.50
CA ASP A 227 -45.83 -12.62 -9.37
C ASP A 227 -47.20 -13.14 -8.94
N VAL A 228 -47.41 -13.33 -7.63
CA VAL A 228 -48.72 -13.73 -7.08
C VAL A 228 -49.78 -12.67 -7.36
N GLN A 229 -49.46 -11.38 -7.16
CA GLN A 229 -50.39 -10.29 -7.45
C GLN A 229 -50.79 -10.25 -8.93
N GLN A 230 -49.84 -10.43 -9.85
CA GLN A 230 -50.14 -10.49 -11.29
C GLN A 230 -51.10 -11.64 -11.64
N VAL A 231 -50.94 -12.81 -11.00
CA VAL A 231 -51.85 -13.95 -11.21
C VAL A 231 -53.24 -13.66 -10.64
N THR A 232 -53.35 -13.02 -9.47
CA THR A 232 -54.64 -12.68 -8.88
C THR A 232 -55.36 -11.56 -9.63
N ASP A 233 -54.64 -10.58 -10.17
CA ASP A 233 -55.21 -9.49 -10.97
C ASP A 233 -55.69 -9.97 -12.35
N CYS A 234 -55.21 -11.13 -12.82
CA CYS A 234 -55.69 -11.78 -14.04
C CYS A 234 -57.01 -12.55 -13.86
N PHE A 235 -57.43 -12.86 -12.62
CA PHE A 235 -58.69 -13.59 -12.37
C PHE A 235 -59.98 -12.85 -12.80
N PRO A 236 -60.11 -11.52 -12.64
CA PRO A 236 -61.31 -10.80 -13.07
C PRO A 236 -61.39 -10.46 -14.57
N GLU A 237 -60.31 -10.49 -15.34
CA GLU A 237 -60.28 -10.07 -16.76
C GLU A 237 -59.39 -10.99 -17.64
N PRO A 238 -59.95 -11.99 -18.35
CA PRO A 238 -59.21 -12.97 -19.15
C PRO A 238 -58.33 -12.35 -20.26
N GLY A 239 -58.68 -11.15 -20.72
CA GLY A 239 -57.97 -10.44 -21.80
C GLY A 239 -56.62 -9.82 -21.40
N ILE A 240 -56.33 -9.70 -20.10
CA ILE A 240 -55.05 -9.18 -19.59
C ILE A 240 -53.99 -10.29 -19.54
N CYS A 241 -54.42 -11.51 -19.20
CA CYS A 241 -53.58 -12.70 -19.08
C CYS A 241 -52.83 -13.06 -20.40
N LEU A 242 -53.50 -12.93 -21.55
CA LEU A 242 -52.92 -13.24 -22.87
C LEU A 242 -51.84 -12.24 -23.32
N ARG A 243 -51.94 -10.96 -22.91
CA ARG A 243 -50.92 -9.95 -23.23
C ARG A 243 -49.65 -10.09 -22.40
N GLN A 244 -49.74 -10.68 -21.20
CA GLN A 244 -48.60 -10.87 -20.31
C GLN A 244 -47.92 -12.23 -20.52
N ALA A 245 -48.64 -13.30 -20.89
CA ALA A 245 -48.04 -14.60 -21.24
C ALA A 245 -46.95 -14.50 -22.33
N GLY A 246 -47.12 -13.61 -23.31
CA GLY A 246 -46.09 -13.34 -24.33
C GLY A 246 -44.84 -12.61 -23.80
N ARG A 247 -44.93 -11.97 -22.63
CA ARG A 247 -43.82 -11.29 -21.95
C ARG A 247 -43.01 -12.27 -21.07
N TRP A 248 -43.69 -13.21 -20.42
CA TRP A 248 -43.07 -14.31 -19.66
C TRP A 248 -42.26 -15.25 -20.56
N HIS A 249 -42.75 -15.58 -21.76
CA HIS A 249 -42.01 -16.43 -22.70
C HIS A 249 -40.67 -15.79 -23.15
N LYS A 250 -40.62 -14.47 -23.34
CA LYS A 250 -39.41 -13.75 -23.76
C LYS A 250 -38.37 -13.56 -22.66
N SER A 251 -38.73 -13.75 -21.40
CA SER A 251 -37.81 -13.61 -20.26
C SER A 251 -37.15 -14.93 -19.86
N LEU A 252 -37.60 -16.05 -20.43
CA LEU A 252 -37.15 -17.42 -20.17
C LEU A 252 -36.42 -18.07 -21.37
N THR A 253 -36.31 -17.35 -22.50
CA THR A 253 -35.49 -17.68 -23.68
C THR A 253 -34.45 -16.61 -23.88
#